data_AF-A0A918HSJ4-F1
#
_entry.id   AF-A0A918HSJ4-F1
#
_cell.length_a   1.000
_cell.length_b   1.000
_cell.length_c   1.000
_cell.angle_alpha   90.00
_cell.angle_beta   90.00
_cell.angle_gamma   90.00
#
_symmetry.space_group_name_H-M   'P 1'
#
loop_
_entity.id
_entity.type
_entity.pdbx_description
1 polymer ?
#
loop_
_entity_poly.entity_id
_entity_poly.type
_entity_poly.pdbx_seq_one_letter_code
_entity_poly.pdbx_strand_id
1 'polypeptide(L)'
;MFRGAGDLLLREGRLFSPAPLPDGAERLHPGFCFTNSSQLADEHPELRLTYCEGFGTAPVGAGQALHTPHAWAVTPEGLALDATWPTEPGTAFLGLPFADPSTWPHPLLGRSLLQEPPFLVVVLRSGLPDGLLADLGRPVPRQASPV
;
A
#
# COMPACT_ATOMS: atom_id res chain seq x y z
N MET A 1 -13.82 -1.38 -16.39
CA MET A 1 -14.58 -0.94 -15.21
C MET A 1 -14.38 -1.92 -14.08
N PHE A 2 -14.21 -1.43 -12.85
CA PHE A 2 -14.10 -2.22 -11.62
C PHE A 2 -15.39 -2.12 -10.81
N ARG A 3 -15.74 -3.19 -10.09
CA ARG A 3 -16.98 -3.27 -9.27
C ARG A 3 -16.85 -2.59 -7.91
N GLY A 4 -15.64 -2.23 -7.51
CA GLY A 4 -15.31 -1.58 -6.23
C GLY A 4 -13.82 -1.72 -5.91
N ALA A 5 -13.38 -1.15 -4.80
CA ALA A 5 -11.97 -1.18 -4.38
C ALA A 5 -11.42 -2.61 -4.23
N GLY A 6 -12.23 -3.55 -3.73
CA GLY A 6 -11.83 -4.96 -3.63
C GLY A 6 -11.61 -5.62 -4.99
N ASP A 7 -12.49 -5.38 -5.97
CA ASP A 7 -12.33 -5.90 -7.35
C ASP A 7 -11.09 -5.29 -8.03
N LEU A 8 -10.84 -4.00 -7.82
CA LEU A 8 -9.62 -3.33 -8.26
C LEU A 8 -8.36 -4.01 -7.68
N LEU A 9 -8.31 -4.21 -6.36
CA LEU A 9 -7.16 -4.81 -5.69
C LEU A 9 -6.93 -6.27 -6.09
N LEU A 10 -7.98 -7.07 -6.25
CA LEU A 10 -7.85 -8.47 -6.65
C LEU A 10 -7.35 -8.63 -8.09
N ARG A 11 -7.62 -7.65 -8.96
CA ARG A 11 -7.25 -7.68 -10.38
C ARG A 11 -5.88 -7.06 -10.66
N GLU A 12 -5.61 -5.92 -10.04
CA GLU A 12 -4.46 -5.07 -10.36
C GLU A 12 -3.44 -5.00 -9.22
N GLY A 13 -3.84 -5.43 -8.02
CA GLY A 13 -3.01 -5.36 -6.82
C GLY A 13 -1.80 -6.28 -6.84
N ARG A 14 -0.96 -6.05 -5.85
CA ARG A 14 0.28 -6.76 -5.57
C ARG A 14 0.32 -7.16 -4.10
N LEU A 15 0.82 -8.35 -3.85
CA LEU A 15 1.07 -8.91 -2.52
C LEU A 15 2.48 -8.57 -2.07
N PHE A 16 2.60 -8.04 -0.87
CA PHE A 16 3.87 -7.66 -0.27
C PHE A 16 4.10 -8.39 1.04
N SER A 17 5.35 -8.80 1.24
CA SER A 17 5.83 -9.33 2.52
C SER A 17 6.35 -8.16 3.37
N PRO A 18 6.01 -8.11 4.67
CA PRO A 18 6.52 -7.08 5.56
C PRO A 18 8.04 -7.23 5.75
N ALA A 19 8.72 -6.11 5.90
CA ALA A 19 10.12 -6.01 6.29
C ALA A 19 10.28 -4.99 7.42
N PRO A 20 11.32 -5.13 8.27
CA PRO A 20 11.61 -4.15 9.30
C PRO A 20 11.97 -2.80 8.67
N LEU A 21 11.72 -1.72 9.40
CA LEU A 21 12.23 -0.40 9.02
C LEU A 21 13.77 -0.42 8.96
N PRO A 22 14.36 0.38 8.06
CA PRO A 22 15.81 0.51 7.96
C PRO A 22 16.39 1.12 9.25
N ASP A 23 17.67 0.86 9.50
CA ASP A 23 18.36 1.41 10.66
C ASP A 23 18.30 2.94 10.66
N GLY A 24 17.86 3.51 11.79
CA GLY A 24 17.73 4.95 11.97
C GLY A 24 16.40 5.54 11.50
N ALA A 25 15.54 4.78 10.82
CA ALA A 25 14.17 5.21 10.56
C ALA A 25 13.29 5.01 11.81
N GLU A 26 12.54 6.06 12.16
CA GLU A 26 11.65 6.03 13.32
C GLU A 26 10.25 5.56 12.93
N ARG A 27 9.60 4.89 13.88
CA ARG A 27 8.17 4.59 13.79
C ARG A 27 7.38 5.87 14.05
N LEU A 28 6.44 6.16 13.16
CA LEU A 28 5.61 7.36 13.17
C LEU A 28 4.23 7.10 13.80
N HIS A 29 3.44 8.16 13.97
CA HIS A 29 2.23 8.11 14.77
C HIS A 29 1.16 7.17 14.17
N PRO A 30 0.54 6.27 14.97
CA PRO A 30 -0.59 5.45 14.55
C PRO A 30 -1.74 6.26 13.93
N GLY A 31 -2.37 5.75 12.89
CA GLY A 31 -3.51 6.42 12.22
C GLY A 31 -3.13 7.42 11.12
N PHE A 32 -1.84 7.71 10.93
CA PHE A 32 -1.33 8.57 9.84
C PHE A 32 -0.64 7.76 8.74
N CYS A 33 -1.07 6.52 8.48
CA CYS A 33 -0.36 5.61 7.56
C CYS A 33 -0.13 6.16 6.15
N PHE A 34 -1.10 6.87 5.57
CA PHE A 34 -0.95 7.47 4.24
C PHE A 34 0.18 8.51 4.23
N THR A 35 0.22 9.37 5.24
CA THR A 35 1.23 10.40 5.44
C THR A 35 2.60 9.82 5.80
N ASN A 36 2.63 8.90 6.76
CA ASN A 36 3.85 8.27 7.24
C ASN A 36 4.58 7.51 6.13
N SER A 37 3.82 6.86 5.24
CA SER A 37 4.40 6.09 4.14
C SER A 37 5.01 6.98 3.06
N SER A 38 4.42 8.14 2.73
CA SER A 38 5.05 9.07 1.79
C SER A 38 6.21 9.82 2.44
N GLN A 39 6.07 10.21 3.71
CA GLN A 39 7.15 10.80 4.49
C GLN A 39 8.38 9.88 4.54
N LEU A 40 8.20 8.57 4.79
CA LEU A 40 9.31 7.62 4.82
C LEU A 40 10.05 7.57 3.47
N ALA A 41 9.33 7.67 2.35
CA ALA A 41 9.96 7.69 1.03
C ALA A 41 10.72 9.00 0.77
N ASP A 42 10.19 10.13 1.22
CA ASP A 42 10.79 11.45 1.06
C ASP A 42 12.03 11.65 1.94
N GLU A 43 12.02 11.13 3.17
CA GLU A 43 13.14 11.22 4.13
C GLU A 43 14.30 10.28 3.80
N HIS A 44 14.04 9.23 3.00
CA HIS A 44 15.02 8.21 2.63
C HIS A 44 15.13 8.00 1.10
N PRO A 45 15.52 9.05 0.33
CA PRO A 45 15.61 8.95 -1.12
C PRO A 45 16.62 7.89 -1.60
N GLU A 46 17.63 7.58 -0.80
CA GLU A 46 18.64 6.54 -1.06
C GLU A 46 18.03 5.14 -1.16
N LEU A 47 16.90 4.90 -0.49
CA LEU A 47 16.21 3.61 -0.48
C LEU A 47 15.30 3.43 -1.70
N ARG A 48 15.05 4.50 -2.47
CA ARG A 48 14.20 4.50 -3.68
C ARG A 48 12.83 3.85 -3.43
N LEU A 49 12.22 4.23 -2.32
CA LEU A 49 10.94 3.68 -1.90
C LEU A 49 9.81 4.16 -2.81
N THR A 50 8.80 3.31 -2.97
CA THR A 50 7.57 3.62 -3.72
C THR A 50 6.38 3.59 -2.78
N TYR A 51 5.57 4.64 -2.80
CA TYR A 51 4.33 4.70 -2.04
C TYR A 51 3.31 3.65 -2.50
N CYS A 52 2.67 2.96 -1.55
CA CYS A 52 1.67 1.94 -1.85
C CYS A 52 0.46 2.05 -0.92
N GLU A 53 -0.75 1.87 -1.49
CA GLU A 53 -2.00 1.80 -0.72
C GLU A 53 -2.78 0.53 -1.00
N GLY A 54 -3.50 0.06 0.01
CA GLY A 54 -4.41 -1.07 -0.14
C GLY A 54 -4.95 -1.52 1.20
N PHE A 55 -4.96 -2.82 1.43
CA PHE A 55 -5.34 -3.42 2.71
C PHE A 55 -4.13 -4.05 3.39
N GLY A 56 -3.92 -3.66 4.65
CA GLY A 56 -2.98 -4.30 5.55
C GLY A 56 -3.70 -5.18 6.57
N THR A 57 -2.95 -6.11 7.14
CA THR A 57 -3.40 -6.99 8.22
C THR A 57 -2.76 -6.53 9.53
N ALA A 58 -3.52 -5.80 10.35
CA ALA A 58 -3.08 -5.38 11.68
C ALA A 58 -3.42 -6.44 12.72
N PRO A 59 -2.47 -6.91 13.53
CA PRO A 59 -2.79 -7.74 14.70
C PRO A 59 -3.58 -6.91 15.71
N VAL A 60 -4.70 -7.46 16.20
CA VAL A 60 -5.56 -6.79 17.22
C VAL A 60 -5.59 -7.56 18.55
N GLY A 61 -4.65 -8.49 18.73
CA GLY A 61 -4.53 -9.34 19.93
C GLY A 61 -5.28 -10.67 19.81
N ALA A 62 -5.03 -11.58 20.77
CA ALA A 62 -5.70 -12.89 20.88
C ALA A 62 -5.67 -13.77 19.60
N GLY A 63 -4.64 -13.63 18.76
CA GLY A 63 -4.54 -14.35 17.48
C GLY A 63 -5.50 -13.84 16.39
N GLN A 64 -6.14 -12.70 16.60
CA GLN A 64 -7.03 -12.05 15.63
C GLN A 64 -6.28 -10.97 14.85
N ALA A 65 -6.73 -10.75 13.62
CA ALA A 65 -6.24 -9.67 12.78
C ALA A 65 -7.39 -8.88 12.18
N LEU A 66 -7.18 -7.57 12.06
CA LEU A 66 -8.07 -6.65 11.35
C LEU A 66 -7.49 -6.36 9.98
N HIS A 67 -8.29 -6.58 8.95
CA HIS A 67 -7.98 -6.15 7.59
C HIS A 67 -8.60 -4.79 7.36
N THR A 68 -7.77 -3.77 7.17
CA THR A 68 -8.24 -2.39 7.04
C THR A 68 -7.46 -1.65 5.95
N PRO A 69 -8.05 -0.63 5.31
CA PRO A 69 -7.32 0.28 4.44
C PRO A 69 -6.06 0.80 5.13
N HIS A 70 -4.94 0.75 4.42
CA HIS A 70 -3.62 1.09 4.94
C HIS A 70 -2.67 1.50 3.82
N ALA A 71 -1.56 2.12 4.19
CA ALA A 71 -0.49 2.49 3.28
C ALA A 71 0.88 2.15 3.87
N TRP A 72 1.83 1.85 2.99
CA TRP A 72 3.20 1.46 3.32
C TRP A 72 4.13 1.82 2.17
N ALA A 73 5.42 1.95 2.46
CA ALA A 73 6.43 2.15 1.44
C ALA A 73 6.93 0.80 0.92
N VAL A 74 7.29 0.74 -0.36
CA VAL A 74 7.74 -0.48 -1.02
C VAL A 74 9.17 -0.32 -1.48
N THR A 75 10.04 -1.26 -1.13
CA THR A 75 11.43 -1.29 -1.60
C THR A 75 11.52 -1.73 -3.08
N PRO A 76 12.62 -1.45 -3.80
CA PRO A 76 12.83 -1.95 -5.16
C PRO A 76 12.75 -3.49 -5.28
N GLU A 77 12.99 -4.22 -4.19
CA GLU A 77 12.90 -5.67 -4.10
C GLU A 77 11.46 -6.17 -3.85
N GLY A 78 10.49 -5.26 -3.69
CA GLY A 78 9.09 -5.59 -3.45
C GLY A 78 8.76 -5.95 -2.01
N LEU A 79 9.52 -5.43 -1.03
CA LEU A 79 9.23 -5.59 0.40
C LEU A 79 8.44 -4.38 0.92
N ALA A 80 7.55 -4.61 1.89
CA ALA A 80 6.75 -3.56 2.51
C ALA A 80 7.39 -3.04 3.80
N LEU A 81 7.66 -1.74 3.85
CA LEU A 81 8.12 -0.98 5.01
C LEU A 81 6.96 -0.17 5.57
N ASP A 82 6.56 -0.49 6.80
CA ASP A 82 5.45 0.16 7.47
C ASP A 82 5.95 1.04 8.62
N ALA A 83 5.95 2.35 8.40
CA ALA A 83 6.34 3.33 9.40
C ALA A 83 5.28 3.49 10.51
N THR A 84 4.09 2.90 10.37
CA THR A 84 2.97 3.06 11.31
C THR A 84 2.81 1.84 12.21
N TRP A 85 2.71 0.64 11.65
CA TRP A 85 2.48 -0.59 12.43
C TRP A 85 3.74 -1.44 12.61
N PRO A 86 3.91 -2.07 13.79
CA PRO A 86 5.03 -2.98 14.00
C PRO A 86 4.95 -4.18 13.07
N THR A 87 6.12 -4.65 12.62
CA THR A 87 6.23 -5.88 11.85
C THR A 87 6.01 -7.06 12.79
N GLU A 88 4.85 -7.69 12.71
CA GLU A 88 4.50 -8.86 13.51
C GLU A 88 4.22 -10.10 12.64
N PRO A 89 4.41 -11.33 13.18
CA PRO A 89 4.02 -12.55 12.49
C PRO A 89 2.55 -12.51 12.04
N GLY A 90 2.29 -12.92 10.79
CA GLY A 90 0.94 -12.89 10.20
C GLY A 90 0.57 -11.57 9.51
N THR A 91 1.45 -10.55 9.54
CA THR A 91 1.27 -9.33 8.76
C THR A 91 1.40 -9.61 7.27
N ALA A 92 0.43 -9.14 6.49
CA ALA A 92 0.42 -9.24 5.04
C ALA A 92 -0.26 -8.01 4.43
N PHE A 93 0.19 -7.62 3.25
CA PHE A 93 -0.31 -6.45 2.54
C PHE A 93 -0.72 -6.80 1.11
N LEU A 94 -1.86 -6.26 0.70
CA LEU A 94 -2.37 -6.28 -0.67
C LEU A 94 -2.64 -4.86 -1.12
N GLY A 95 -1.90 -4.34 -2.10
CA GLY A 95 -2.02 -2.94 -2.50
C GLY A 95 -1.56 -2.62 -3.92
N LEU A 96 -1.63 -1.34 -4.25
CA LEU A 96 -1.25 -0.75 -5.52
C LEU A 96 -0.07 0.21 -5.28
N PRO A 97 1.14 -0.10 -5.79
CA PRO A 97 2.28 0.80 -5.69
C PRO A 97 2.17 1.90 -6.77
N PHE A 98 2.18 3.16 -6.39
CA PHE A 98 1.99 4.30 -7.30
C PHE A 98 3.32 4.79 -7.86
N ALA A 99 3.49 4.73 -9.17
CA ALA A 99 4.79 4.99 -9.82
C ALA A 99 5.22 6.46 -9.80
N ASP A 100 4.27 7.39 -9.79
CA ASP A 100 4.54 8.82 -9.85
C ASP A 100 4.44 9.48 -8.46
N PRO A 101 5.57 9.94 -7.89
CA PRO A 101 5.58 10.68 -6.63
C PRO A 101 4.68 11.91 -6.59
N SER A 102 4.38 12.52 -7.74
CA SER A 102 3.48 13.68 -7.81
C SER A 102 2.04 13.36 -7.38
N THR A 103 1.67 12.07 -7.40
CA THR A 103 0.37 11.58 -6.96
C THR A 103 0.33 11.21 -5.48
N TRP A 104 1.48 11.10 -4.81
CA TRP A 104 1.53 10.59 -3.45
C TRP A 104 0.91 11.58 -2.47
N PRO A 105 0.29 11.11 -1.38
CA PRO A 105 -0.25 12.01 -0.37
C PRO A 105 0.82 12.88 0.26
N HIS A 106 0.49 14.14 0.54
CA HIS A 106 1.42 15.06 1.19
C HIS A 106 1.93 14.48 2.52
N PRO A 107 3.25 14.54 2.82
CA PRO A 107 3.85 14.02 4.06
C PRO A 107 3.39 14.66 5.39
N LEU A 108 2.38 15.53 5.38
CA LEU A 108 1.86 16.19 6.60
C LEU A 108 0.34 16.26 6.65
N LEU A 109 -0.31 16.36 5.48
CA LEU A 109 -1.76 16.55 5.37
C LEU A 109 -2.40 15.53 4.39
N GLY A 110 -1.64 14.51 4.01
CA GLY A 110 -2.02 13.51 3.02
C GLY A 110 -3.24 12.70 3.45
N ARG A 111 -4.12 12.43 2.49
CA ARG A 111 -5.23 11.47 2.61
C ARG A 111 -5.04 10.38 1.57
N SER A 112 -5.67 9.24 1.79
CA SER A 112 -5.60 8.08 0.89
C SER A 112 -6.11 8.37 -0.51
N LEU A 113 -5.38 7.95 -1.53
CA LEU A 113 -5.87 7.88 -2.91
C LEU A 113 -7.04 6.90 -3.04
N LEU A 114 -6.96 5.73 -2.42
CA LEU A 114 -7.97 4.67 -2.55
C LEU A 114 -9.20 4.85 -1.65
N GLN A 115 -9.20 5.79 -0.72
CA GLN A 115 -10.39 6.13 0.09
C GLN A 115 -11.04 7.45 -0.35
N GLU A 116 -10.32 8.32 -1.07
CA GLU A 116 -10.87 9.62 -1.50
C GLU A 116 -11.71 9.47 -2.79
N PRO A 117 -12.99 9.87 -2.77
CA PRO A 117 -13.89 9.71 -3.90
C PRO A 117 -13.39 10.29 -5.24
N PRO A 118 -12.75 11.48 -5.30
CA PRO A 118 -12.29 12.06 -6.56
C PRO A 118 -11.34 11.14 -7.34
N PHE A 119 -10.47 10.41 -6.65
CA PHE A 119 -9.55 9.47 -7.29
C PHE A 119 -10.20 8.12 -7.51
N LEU A 120 -10.76 7.51 -6.45
CA LEU A 120 -11.30 6.15 -6.52
C LEU A 120 -12.42 6.02 -7.56
N VAL A 121 -13.37 6.95 -7.60
CA VAL A 121 -14.52 6.87 -8.53
C VAL A 121 -14.06 6.92 -9.99
N VAL A 122 -13.04 7.72 -10.29
CA VAL A 122 -12.47 7.81 -11.66
C VAL A 122 -11.83 6.49 -12.03
N VAL A 123 -11.00 5.91 -11.16
CA VAL A 123 -10.36 4.62 -11.41
C VAL A 123 -11.39 3.50 -11.59
N LEU A 124 -12.41 3.45 -10.72
CA LEU A 124 -13.44 2.41 -10.80
C LEU A 124 -14.21 2.47 -12.12
N ARG A 125 -14.53 3.67 -12.61
CA ARG A 125 -15.29 3.88 -13.85
C ARG A 125 -14.42 3.70 -15.10
N SER A 126 -13.29 4.39 -15.14
CA SER A 126 -12.47 4.57 -16.35
C SER A 126 -11.32 3.58 -16.46
N GLY A 127 -11.00 2.84 -15.39
CA GLY A 127 -9.81 2.00 -15.32
C GLY A 127 -8.59 2.75 -14.79
N LEU A 128 -7.48 2.03 -14.63
CA LEU A 128 -6.18 2.61 -14.28
C LEU A 128 -5.55 3.21 -15.54
N PRO A 129 -5.06 4.46 -15.50
CA PRO A 129 -4.18 4.99 -16.54
C PRO A 129 -2.92 4.15 -16.69
N ASP A 130 -2.41 4.05 -17.93
CA ASP A 130 -1.14 3.38 -18.21
C ASP A 130 0.01 4.05 -17.43
N GLY A 131 0.88 3.24 -16.85
CA GLY A 131 2.03 3.71 -16.08
C GLY A 131 1.70 4.29 -14.70
N LEU A 132 0.43 4.31 -14.27
CA LEU A 132 0.06 4.79 -12.94
C LEU A 132 0.68 3.92 -11.83
N LEU A 133 0.77 2.61 -12.06
CA LEU A 133 1.29 1.65 -11.09
C LEU A 133 2.72 1.23 -11.42
N ALA A 134 3.54 1.13 -10.38
CA ALA A 134 4.86 0.51 -10.48
C ALA A 134 4.73 -1.01 -10.54
N ASP A 135 5.66 -1.69 -11.22
CA ASP A 135 5.71 -3.15 -11.22
C ASP A 135 6.53 -3.67 -10.04
N LEU A 136 5.97 -3.53 -8.83
CA LEU A 136 6.61 -3.94 -7.57
C LEU A 136 5.71 -4.89 -6.78
N GLY A 137 6.33 -5.89 -6.15
CA GLY A 137 5.62 -6.93 -5.40
C GLY A 137 5.12 -8.08 -6.26
N ARG A 138 4.44 -9.04 -5.64
CA ARG A 138 4.00 -10.27 -6.32
C ARG A 138 2.57 -10.10 -6.86
N PRO A 139 2.25 -10.56 -8.07
CA PRO A 139 0.87 -10.52 -8.55
C PRO A 139 -0.06 -11.34 -7.66
N VAL A 140 -1.32 -10.90 -7.52
CA VAL A 140 -2.36 -11.71 -6.87
C VAL A 140 -2.59 -12.97 -7.72
N PRO A 141 -2.50 -14.18 -7.14
CA PRO A 141 -2.81 -15.40 -7.87
C PRO A 141 -4.26 -15.34 -8.38
N ARG A 142 -4.44 -15.50 -9.69
CA ARG A 142 -5.78 -15.67 -10.24
C ARG A 142 -6.30 -17.01 -9.75
N GLN A 143 -7.49 -17.03 -9.15
CA GLN A 143 -8.18 -18.30 -8.94
C GLN A 143 -8.30 -18.98 -10.29
N ALA A 144 -7.74 -20.18 -10.42
CA ALA A 144 -8.06 -21.05 -11.53
C ALA A 144 -9.58 -21.24 -11.51
N SER A 145 -10.26 -20.95 -12.62
CA SER A 145 -11.67 -21.30 -12.73
C SER A 145 -11.82 -22.79 -12.42
N PRO A 146 -12.79 -23.19 -11.58
CA PRO A 146 -13.12 -24.61 -11.49
C PRO A 146 -13.49 -25.06 -12.90
N VAL A 147 -12.79 -26.10 -13.38
CA VAL A 147 -13.07 -26.76 -14.66
C VAL A 147 -14.37 -27.54 -14.57
#